data_AF-A0A2V8F2E8-F1
#
_entry.id   AF-A0A2V8F2E8-F1
#
_cell.length_a   1.000
_cell.length_b   1.000
_cell.length_c   1.000
_cell.angle_alpha   90.00
_cell.angle_beta   90.00
_cell.angle_gamma   90.00
#
_symmetry.space_group_name_H-M   'P 1'
#
loop_
_entity.id
_entity.type
_entity.pdbx_description
1 polymer ?
#
loop_
_entity_poly.entity_id
_entity_poly.type
_entity_poly.pdbx_seq_one_letter_code
_entity_poly.pdbx_strand_id
1 'polypeptide(L)'
;GVRARLTGIDAEPFVLEGDDWFALPDPSTLPWSKILEVVELEQERLADCVGDINTGRMQSPLSESERFDLVLGITCHAVYHAGQVQLIKRLAIP
;
A
#
# COMPACT_ATOMS: atom_id res chain seq x y z
N GLY A 1 1.77 8.36 3.64
CA GLY A 1 1.51 7.30 2.64
C GLY A 1 1.13 7.89 1.29
N VAL A 2 1.01 7.06 0.24
CA VAL A 2 0.70 7.51 -1.13
C VAL A 2 -0.64 8.24 -1.23
N ARG A 3 -1.71 7.68 -0.61
CA ARG A 3 -3.02 8.33 -0.49
C ARG A 3 -2.94 9.73 0.11
N ALA A 4 -2.20 9.91 1.19
CA ALA A 4 -2.05 11.22 1.83
C ALA A 4 -1.43 12.26 0.88
N ARG A 5 -0.43 11.85 0.09
CA ARG A 5 0.16 12.72 -0.93
C ARG A 5 -0.80 13.01 -2.10
N LEU A 6 -1.56 12.01 -2.54
CA LEU A 6 -2.55 12.17 -3.61
C LEU A 6 -3.71 13.08 -3.22
N THR A 7 -4.13 13.05 -1.95
CA THR A 7 -5.30 13.80 -1.46
C THR A 7 -4.94 15.11 -0.76
N GLY A 8 -3.71 15.25 -0.26
CA GLY A 8 -3.33 16.33 0.66
C GLY A 8 -3.90 16.18 2.07
N ILE A 9 -4.56 15.06 2.38
CA ILE A 9 -5.12 14.75 3.69
C ILE A 9 -4.10 13.92 4.48
N ASP A 10 -3.95 14.19 5.77
CA ASP A 10 -3.03 13.44 6.62
C ASP A 10 -3.33 11.94 6.61
N ALA A 11 -2.26 11.14 6.68
CA ALA A 11 -2.39 9.68 6.67
C ALA A 11 -3.03 9.20 7.98
N GLU A 12 -3.96 8.26 7.87
CA GLU A 12 -4.36 7.44 9.01
C GLU A 12 -3.15 6.67 9.56
N PRO A 13 -3.05 6.49 10.89
CA PRO A 13 -2.03 5.62 11.47
C PRO A 13 -2.11 4.21 10.87
N PHE A 14 -0.95 3.60 10.67
CA PHE A 14 -0.89 2.21 10.23
C PHE A 14 -1.45 1.28 11.32
N VAL A 15 -2.00 0.13 10.93
CA VAL A 15 -2.67 -0.81 11.86
C VAL A 15 -1.72 -1.41 12.89
N LEU A 16 -0.42 -1.42 12.58
CA LEU A 16 0.63 -1.84 13.49
C LEU A 16 1.49 -0.65 13.88
N GLU A 17 1.83 -0.58 15.16
CA GLU A 17 2.91 0.28 15.61
C GLU A 17 4.26 -0.31 15.18
N GLY A 18 5.16 0.55 14.72
CA GLY A 18 6.49 0.18 14.25
C GLY A 18 6.89 0.94 12.98
N ASP A 19 8.20 0.97 12.72
CA ASP A 19 8.80 1.45 11.47
C ASP A 19 9.31 0.25 10.65
N ASP A 20 10.04 0.50 9.56
CA ASP A 20 10.65 -0.55 8.73
C ASP A 20 11.35 -1.64 9.58
N TRP A 21 11.11 -2.90 9.23
CA TRP A 21 11.70 -4.08 9.90
C TRP A 21 11.36 -4.23 11.39
N PHE A 22 10.13 -3.87 11.80
CA PHE A 22 9.66 -4.17 13.15
C PHE A 22 9.62 -5.67 13.42
N ALA A 23 9.94 -6.07 14.66
CA ALA A 23 9.75 -7.45 15.09
C ALA A 23 8.26 -7.77 14.96
N LEU A 24 7.93 -8.81 14.17
CA LEU A 24 6.55 -9.28 14.10
C LEU A 24 6.12 -9.61 15.54
N PRO A 25 5.07 -8.96 16.06
CA PRO A 25 4.55 -9.33 17.37
C PRO A 25 4.10 -10.79 17.31
N ASP A 26 3.97 -11.43 18.49
CA ASP A 26 3.51 -12.83 18.62
C ASP A 26 2.49 -13.16 17.50
N PRO A 27 2.68 -14.20 16.66
CA PRO A 27 1.81 -14.51 15.53
C PRO A 27 0.31 -14.54 15.84
N SER A 28 -0.07 -14.65 17.12
CA SER A 28 -1.44 -14.50 17.62
C SER A 28 -2.02 -13.08 17.49
N THR A 29 -1.18 -12.04 17.43
CA THR A 29 -1.55 -10.62 17.47
C THR A 29 -1.86 -10.02 16.10
N LEU A 30 -1.16 -10.46 15.05
CA LEU A 30 -1.51 -10.15 13.67
C LEU A 30 -1.48 -11.43 12.81
N PRO A 31 -2.60 -12.18 12.79
CA PRO A 31 -2.66 -13.40 12.00
C PRO A 31 -2.48 -13.08 10.51
N TRP A 32 -1.94 -14.04 9.76
CA TRP A 32 -1.71 -13.89 8.32
C TRP A 32 -2.97 -13.44 7.55
N SER A 33 -4.14 -13.93 7.93
CA SER A 33 -5.42 -13.51 7.35
C SER A 33 -5.67 -12.01 7.52
N LYS A 34 -5.27 -11.42 8.66
CA LYS A 34 -5.42 -9.99 8.90
C LYS A 34 -4.42 -9.17 8.09
N ILE A 35 -3.20 -9.67 7.89
CA ILE A 35 -2.23 -9.04 6.98
C ILE A 35 -2.79 -8.97 5.56
N LEU A 36 -3.36 -10.07 5.06
CA LEU A 36 -3.99 -10.12 3.74
C LEU A 36 -5.15 -9.11 3.63
N GLU A 37 -6.05 -9.09 4.62
CA GLU A 37 -7.18 -8.15 4.67
C GLU A 37 -6.70 -6.69 4.64
N VAL A 38 -5.65 -6.35 5.39
CA VAL A 38 -5.09 -4.99 5.43
C VAL A 38 -4.48 -4.61 4.08
N VAL A 39 -3.73 -5.51 3.44
CA VAL A 39 -3.14 -5.26 2.13
C VAL A 39 -4.23 -5.04 1.08
N GLU A 40 -5.28 -5.87 1.07
CA GLU A 40 -6.39 -5.74 0.12
C GLU A 40 -7.15 -4.43 0.33
N LEU A 41 -7.52 -4.13 1.58
CA LEU A 41 -8.21 -2.89 1.93
C LEU A 41 -7.43 -1.64 1.50
N GLU A 42 -6.11 -1.60 1.74
CA GLU A 42 -5.30 -0.44 1.38
C GLU A 42 -5.10 -0.30 -0.14
N GLN A 43 -5.08 -1.42 -0.89
CA GLN A 43 -5.05 -1.38 -2.36
C GLN A 43 -6.38 -0.90 -2.94
N GLU A 44 -7.51 -1.39 -2.43
CA GLU A 44 -8.85 -0.92 -2.82
C GLU A 44 -9.01 0.57 -2.55
N ARG A 45 -8.67 1.01 -1.34
CA ARG A 45 -8.69 2.42 -0.92
C ARG A 45 -7.83 3.32 -1.79
N LEU A 46 -6.71 2.83 -2.29
CA LEU A 46 -5.85 3.58 -3.22
C LEU A 46 -6.47 3.62 -4.63
N ALA A 47 -6.97 2.49 -5.12
CA ALA A 47 -7.63 2.40 -6.43
C ALA A 47 -8.85 3.33 -6.52
N ASP A 48 -9.70 3.33 -5.49
CA ASP A 48 -10.86 4.22 -5.38
C ASP A 48 -10.44 5.69 -5.39
N CYS A 49 -9.41 6.05 -4.62
CA CYS A 49 -8.87 7.41 -4.58
C CYS A 49 -8.39 7.85 -5.98
N VAL A 50 -7.67 6.99 -6.70
CA VAL A 50 -7.23 7.27 -8.08
C VAL A 50 -8.44 7.43 -9.02
N GLY A 51 -9.45 6.57 -8.89
CA GLY A 51 -10.70 6.67 -9.65
C GLY A 51 -11.49 7.94 -9.39
N ASP A 52 -11.57 8.38 -8.14
CA ASP A 52 -12.24 9.61 -7.73
C ASP A 52 -11.52 10.85 -8.25
N ILE A 53 -10.18 10.85 -8.26
CA ILE A 53 -9.38 11.92 -8.87
C ILE A 53 -9.62 11.94 -10.39
N ASN A 54 -9.58 10.79 -11.06
CA ASN A 54 -9.78 10.71 -12.52
C ASN A 54 -11.18 11.17 -12.95
N THR A 55 -12.20 10.89 -12.15
CA THR A 55 -13.59 11.32 -12.41
C THR A 55 -13.89 12.74 -11.93
N GLY A 56 -12.94 13.41 -11.29
CA GLY A 56 -13.10 14.77 -10.75
C GLY A 56 -13.92 14.85 -9.45
N ARG A 57 -14.33 13.72 -8.86
CA ARG A 57 -14.99 13.66 -7.54
C ARG A 57 -14.07 14.11 -6.41
N MET A 58 -12.77 13.99 -6.62
CA MET A 58 -11.73 14.43 -5.70
C MET A 58 -10.70 15.29 -6.44
N GLN A 59 -10.20 16.33 -5.79
CA GLN A 59 -9.11 17.14 -6.31
C GLN A 59 -7.81 16.79 -5.58
N SER A 60 -6.74 16.66 -6.36
CA SER A 60 -5.40 16.40 -5.83
C SER A 60 -4.60 17.70 -5.81
N PRO A 61 -3.76 17.94 -4.80
CA PRO A 61 -2.84 19.08 -4.80
C PRO A 61 -1.68 18.91 -5.79
N LEU A 62 -1.49 17.71 -6.35
CA LEU A 62 -0.40 17.38 -7.27
C LEU A 62 -0.78 17.66 -8.72
N SER A 63 0.21 18.05 -9.52
CA SER A 63 0.08 18.10 -10.98
C SER A 63 -0.16 16.72 -11.57
N GLU A 64 -0.66 16.66 -12.81
CA GLU A 64 -0.96 15.39 -13.47
C GLU A 64 0.26 14.47 -13.59
N SER A 65 1.43 15.02 -13.94
CA SER A 65 2.68 14.25 -14.01
C SER A 65 3.12 13.72 -12.65
N GLU A 66 3.05 14.54 -11.60
CA GLU A 66 3.40 14.09 -10.23
C GLU A 66 2.47 12.99 -9.73
N ARG A 67 1.17 13.07 -10.06
CA ARG A 67 0.21 11.98 -9.76
C ARG A 67 0.57 10.71 -10.51
N PHE A 68 0.86 10.81 -11.80
CA PHE A 68 1.23 9.67 -12.62
C PHE A 68 2.48 8.97 -12.06
N ASP A 69 3.55 9.73 -11.80
CA ASP A 69 4.80 9.20 -11.26
C ASP A 69 4.60 8.53 -9.90
N LEU A 70 3.78 9.14 -9.03
CA LEU A 70 3.50 8.61 -7.71
C LEU A 70 2.71 7.30 -7.77
N VAL A 71 1.67 7.23 -8.62
CA VAL A 71 0.86 6.01 -8.81
C VAL A 71 1.69 4.91 -9.47
N LEU A 72 2.46 5.24 -10.51
CA LEU A 72 3.37 4.29 -11.15
C LEU A 72 4.40 3.75 -10.16
N GLY A 73 5.00 4.63 -9.35
CA GLY A 73 6.00 4.27 -8.35
C GLY A 73 5.48 3.25 -7.34
N ILE A 74 4.29 3.46 -6.77
CA ILE A 74 3.72 2.53 -5.80
C ILE A 74 3.29 1.20 -6.45
N THR A 75 2.77 1.23 -7.69
CA THR A 75 2.45 0.01 -8.42
C THR A 75 3.70 -0.83 -8.68
N CYS A 76 4.78 -0.21 -9.18
CA CYS A 76 6.07 -0.88 -9.38
C CYS A 76 6.63 -1.44 -8.07
N HIS A 77 6.54 -0.68 -6.97
CA HIS A 77 6.96 -1.12 -5.65
C HIS A 77 6.18 -2.36 -5.16
N ALA A 78 4.86 -2.37 -5.33
CA ALA A 78 4.02 -3.51 -4.97
C ALA A 78 4.37 -4.77 -5.80
N VAL A 79 4.54 -4.63 -7.12
CA VAL A 79 4.96 -5.72 -8.01
C VAL A 79 6.33 -6.26 -7.63
N TYR A 80 7.28 -5.37 -7.32
CA TYR A 80 8.62 -5.75 -6.86
C TYR A 80 8.58 -6.63 -5.61
N HIS A 81 7.84 -6.22 -4.57
CA HIS A 81 7.70 -7.00 -3.35
C HIS A 81 6.90 -8.29 -3.54
N ALA A 82 5.86 -8.29 -4.38
CA ALA A 82 5.17 -9.52 -4.75
C ALA A 82 6.14 -10.55 -5.37
N GLY A 83 7.06 -10.09 -6.23
CA GLY A 83 8.13 -10.92 -6.76
C GLY A 83 9.04 -11.50 -5.68
N GLN A 84 9.47 -10.69 -4.70
CA GLN A 84 10.28 -11.16 -3.57
C GLN A 84 9.55 -12.22 -2.73
N VAL A 85 8.27 -12.02 -2.43
CA VAL A 85 7.45 -13.01 -1.69
C VAL A 85 7.38 -14.34 -2.44
N GLN A 86 7.17 -14.30 -3.76
CA GLN A 86 7.12 -15.52 -4.56
C GLN A 86 8.48 -16.21 -4.63
N LEU A 87 9.59 -15.47 -4.73
CA LEU A 87 10.93 -16.03 -4.65
C LEU A 87 11.18 -16.73 -3.31
N ILE A 88 10.84 -16.08 -2.20
CA ILE A 88 10.95 -16.66 -0.86
C ILE A 88 10.16 -17.96 -0.77
N LYS A 89 8.90 -17.99 -1.23
CA LYS A 89 8.10 -19.24 -1.25
C LYS A 89 8.79 -20.34 -2.04
N ARG A 90 9.40 -20.06 -3.19
CA ARG A 90 10.11 -21.07 -3.98
C ARG A 90 11.38 -21.59 -3.30
N LEU A 91 12.07 -20.75 -2.54
CA LEU A 91 13.30 -21.12 -1.82
C LEU A 91 13.03 -21.78 -0.46
N ALA A 92 11.88 -21.48 0.16
CA ALA A 92 11.48 -22.00 1.47
C ALA A 92 10.75 -23.34 1.39
N ILE A 93 10.35 -23.78 0.20
CA ILE A 93 9.83 -25.14 -0.03
C ILE A 93 11.04 -26.06 -0.27
N PRO A 94 11.29 -27.08 0.57
CA PRO A 94 12.37 -28.04 0.37
C PRO A 94 12.20 -28.91 -0.87
#